data_AF-A0A2J8W1V4-F1
#
_entry.id   AF-A0A2J8W1V4-F1
#
_cell.length_a   1.000
_cell.length_b   1.000
_cell.length_c   1.000
_cell.angle_alpha   90.00
_cell.angle_beta   90.00
_cell.angle_gamma   90.00
#
_symmetry.space_group_name_H-M   'P 1'
#
loop_
_entity.id
_entity.type
_entity.pdbx_description
1 polymer ?
#
loop_
_entity_poly.entity_id
_entity_poly.type
_entity_poly.pdbx_seq_one_letter_code
_entity_poly.pdbx_strand_id
1 'polypeptide(L)'
;MPCGFTPSPVAHHLVPGPPDTPAQQLRCGWTVGGWLLSLVGGLLPCLPPGARTAEGPTMVLAGPLAVSLLLPSLTLLVSHLSSSQDVSSEHSSEQQLCALSEHPTVAFEDLQSWVSNFTYPGARDFSQLALDPSRNQLIVGARNYLFRLSLANVSLLQATEWASSEDTRRSCQSKGKTEEECQNYVRVLIVAGRKVFMCGTNAFSPVCTSRQVGNLSRTIEKINGVARCPYDPRHNSTAVISSQGELYAATVIDFSGRDPAIYRSLGSGPPLRTAQYNSKWLNEPNFVAAYDIGLFAYFFLRENAVEHDCGRTVYSRVARVCKNDVGGRFLLEDTWTTFMKARLNCSRPGEVPFYYNELQSAFHLPEQDLIYGVFTTNV
;
A
#
# COMPACT_ATOMS: atom_id res chain seq x y z
N MET A 1 -3.67 22.42 18.00
CA MET A 1 -2.33 22.68 17.44
C MET A 1 -2.32 22.16 16.03
N PRO A 2 -1.87 22.92 15.01
CA PRO A 2 -1.78 22.39 13.66
C PRO A 2 -0.61 21.40 13.64
N CYS A 3 -0.91 20.13 13.37
CA CYS A 3 0.10 19.09 13.19
C CYS A 3 0.81 19.33 11.85
N GLY A 4 1.89 20.12 11.89
CA GLY A 4 2.80 20.29 10.76
C GLY A 4 3.54 18.99 10.48
N PHE A 5 3.66 18.64 9.19
CA PHE A 5 4.42 17.49 8.72
C PHE A 5 5.86 17.95 8.46
N THR A 6 6.84 17.30 9.08
CA THR A 6 8.24 17.35 8.62
C THR A 6 8.57 15.97 8.06
N PRO A 7 8.65 15.79 6.73
CA PRO A 7 9.11 14.54 6.17
C PRO A 7 10.61 14.40 6.48
N SER A 8 10.97 13.46 7.35
CA SER A 8 12.35 13.00 7.49
C SER A 8 12.56 11.83 6.52
N PRO A 9 13.40 11.96 5.49
CA PRO A 9 13.63 10.89 4.54
C PRO A 9 14.65 9.93 5.13
N VAL A 10 14.21 8.83 5.72
CA VAL A 10 15.08 7.66 5.89
C VAL A 10 14.57 6.59 4.94
N ALA A 11 15.08 6.62 3.71
CA ALA A 11 14.89 5.55 2.74
C ALA A 11 15.72 4.35 3.21
N HIS A 12 15.05 3.34 3.76
CA HIS A 12 15.69 2.06 4.04
C HIS A 12 15.63 1.18 2.77
N HIS A 13 16.81 0.72 2.34
CA HIS A 13 17.09 -0.19 1.22
C HIS A 13 16.68 0.27 -0.19
N LEU A 14 17.69 0.69 -0.96
CA LEU A 14 17.62 0.94 -2.40
C LEU A 14 18.05 -0.34 -3.13
N VAL A 15 17.14 -0.98 -3.87
CA VAL A 15 17.51 -2.01 -4.86
C VAL A 15 17.22 -1.42 -6.23
N PRO A 16 18.24 -0.99 -6.99
CA PRO A 16 18.04 -0.61 -8.39
C PRO A 16 17.65 -1.86 -9.20
N GLY A 17 16.66 -1.72 -10.09
CA GLY A 17 16.41 -2.72 -11.12
C GLY A 17 17.58 -2.82 -12.11
N PRO A 18 17.71 -3.94 -12.85
CA PRO A 18 18.79 -4.14 -13.81
C PRO A 18 18.79 -3.07 -14.92
N PRO A 19 19.98 -2.71 -15.44
CA PRO A 19 20.18 -1.54 -16.30
C PRO A 19 19.49 -1.60 -17.68
N ASP A 20 18.98 -2.75 -18.11
CA ASP A 20 18.46 -2.97 -19.47
C ASP A 20 16.93 -3.03 -19.61
N THR A 21 16.18 -2.52 -18.63
CA THR A 21 14.72 -2.35 -18.77
C THR A 21 14.37 -0.91 -19.18
N PRO A 22 13.52 -0.69 -20.21
CA PRO A 22 13.19 0.65 -20.69
C PRO A 22 12.37 1.52 -19.71
N ALA A 23 12.08 1.01 -18.50
CA ALA A 23 11.43 1.75 -17.43
C ALA A 23 12.22 1.55 -16.13
N GLN A 24 13.06 2.53 -15.76
CA GLN A 24 13.74 2.52 -14.47
C GLN A 24 12.72 2.62 -13.34
N GLN A 25 12.60 1.57 -12.53
CA GLN A 25 11.74 1.53 -11.33
C GLN A 25 12.58 1.68 -10.07
N LEU A 26 12.09 2.46 -9.11
CA LEU A 26 12.68 2.58 -7.78
C LEU A 26 11.66 2.21 -6.70
N ARG A 27 12.10 1.42 -5.72
CA ARG A 27 11.33 1.09 -4.52
C ARG A 27 11.78 1.98 -3.37
N CYS A 28 10.84 2.64 -2.72
CA CYS A 28 11.08 3.52 -1.57
C CYS A 28 10.15 3.14 -0.42
N GLY A 29 10.63 3.23 0.82
CA GLY A 29 9.87 2.92 2.05
C GLY A 29 9.69 4.14 2.96
N TRP A 30 8.52 4.28 3.58
CA TRP A 30 8.21 5.31 4.59
C TRP A 30 7.58 4.71 5.84
N THR A 31 7.91 5.24 7.01
CA THR A 31 7.25 4.90 8.28
C THR A 31 5.92 5.62 8.45
N VAL A 32 4.90 4.95 8.95
CA VAL A 32 3.64 5.61 9.34
C VAL A 32 3.84 6.29 10.70
N GLY A 33 3.33 7.53 10.86
CA GLY A 33 3.21 8.15 12.19
C GLY A 33 4.48 8.55 12.97
N GLY A 34 5.69 8.35 12.46
CA GLY A 34 6.93 8.66 13.18
C GLY A 34 7.45 10.10 13.05
N TRP A 35 7.60 10.81 14.18
CA TRP A 35 8.60 11.87 14.31
C TRP A 35 9.96 11.21 14.43
N LEU A 36 10.74 11.16 13.35
CA LEU A 36 12.16 10.82 13.49
C LEU A 36 12.90 12.08 13.95
N LEU A 37 13.15 12.19 15.26
CA LEU A 37 14.24 13.03 15.75
C LEU A 37 15.52 12.49 15.12
N SER A 38 16.00 13.19 14.10
CA SER A 38 17.31 12.93 13.52
C SER A 38 18.36 13.36 14.54
N LEU A 39 18.74 12.45 15.45
CA LEU A 39 20.05 12.51 16.10
C LEU A 39 21.07 12.18 15.01
N VAL A 40 21.49 13.21 14.29
CA VAL A 40 22.70 13.15 13.48
C VAL A 40 23.83 12.85 14.46
N GLY A 41 24.26 11.58 14.48
CA GLY A 41 25.44 11.12 15.17
C GLY A 41 26.68 11.75 14.55
N GLY A 42 27.01 12.95 14.98
CA GLY A 42 28.36 13.50 14.89
C GLY A 42 29.16 12.97 16.07
N LEU A 43 30.13 12.11 15.78
CA LEU A 43 31.21 11.75 16.71
C LEU A 43 31.99 13.02 17.09
N LEU A 44 31.84 13.50 18.33
CA LEU A 44 32.89 14.18 19.08
C LEU A 44 32.71 13.93 20.59
N PRO A 45 33.81 13.82 21.37
CA PRO A 45 33.81 13.18 22.68
C PRO A 45 33.44 14.16 23.79
N CYS A 46 32.55 13.74 24.69
CA CYS A 46 32.28 14.45 25.94
C CYS A 46 32.82 13.64 27.13
N LEU A 47 33.94 14.13 27.69
CA LEU A 47 34.30 13.97 29.10
C LEU A 47 33.27 14.68 30.00
N PRO A 48 33.02 14.17 31.22
CA PRO A 48 32.63 15.05 32.31
C PRO A 48 33.34 14.66 33.64
N PRO A 49 33.15 15.38 34.76
CA PRO A 49 33.79 16.67 35.03
C PRO A 49 34.59 16.65 36.35
N GLY A 50 35.53 17.60 36.49
CA GLY A 50 36.22 17.86 37.75
C GLY A 50 35.38 18.74 38.69
N ALA A 51 35.18 18.27 39.91
CA ALA A 51 34.81 19.10 41.06
C ALA A 51 35.77 18.76 42.22
N ARG A 52 36.44 19.79 42.77
CA ARG A 52 37.17 19.71 44.04
C ARG A 52 36.77 20.89 44.93
N THR A 53 36.44 20.58 46.17
CA THR A 53 36.89 21.19 47.45
C THR A 53 36.27 20.33 48.56
N ALA A 54 37.07 19.51 49.26
CA ALA A 54 37.52 19.65 50.68
C ALA A 54 36.33 19.78 51.68
N GLU A 55 36.14 18.98 52.74
CA GLU A 55 37.05 18.45 53.77
C GLU A 55 36.60 17.05 54.30
N GLY A 56 37.50 16.31 54.99
CA GLY A 56 37.27 14.97 55.57
C GLY A 56 36.58 14.95 56.95
N PRO A 57 36.73 13.92 57.83
CA PRO A 57 37.62 12.74 57.74
C PRO A 57 37.01 11.37 58.18
N THR A 58 37.89 10.35 58.26
CA THR A 58 37.88 9.07 59.02
C THR A 58 37.11 7.84 58.49
N MET A 59 37.84 6.81 57.98
CA MET A 59 38.23 5.50 58.60
C MET A 59 37.10 4.43 58.47
N VAL A 60 37.25 3.19 57.94
CA VAL A 60 38.16 2.07 58.26
C VAL A 60 38.15 1.02 57.11
N LEU A 61 39.24 0.26 57.04
CA LEU A 61 39.68 -0.83 56.16
C LEU A 61 38.95 -2.19 56.36
N ALA A 62 38.82 -3.02 55.30
CA ALA A 62 39.04 -4.48 55.35
C ALA A 62 39.01 -5.11 53.93
N GLY A 63 40.01 -5.96 53.64
CA GLY A 63 40.36 -6.49 52.31
C GLY A 63 39.77 -7.86 51.94
N PRO A 64 40.28 -8.50 50.87
CA PRO A 64 39.67 -9.63 50.17
C PRO A 64 40.27 -10.99 50.59
N LEU A 65 39.54 -12.08 50.37
CA LEU A 65 40.09 -13.44 50.46
C LEU A 65 39.76 -14.24 49.19
N ALA A 66 40.81 -14.45 48.40
CA ALA A 66 40.90 -15.53 47.44
C ALA A 66 41.51 -16.76 48.13
N VAL A 67 40.98 -17.96 47.86
CA VAL A 67 41.68 -19.22 48.13
C VAL A 67 41.57 -20.07 46.88
N SER A 68 42.74 -20.43 46.38
CA SER A 68 43.04 -21.29 45.24
C SER A 68 43.39 -22.71 45.71
N LEU A 69 43.58 -23.61 44.72
CA LEU A 69 44.25 -24.94 44.76
C LEU A 69 43.29 -26.14 44.92
N LEU A 70 43.31 -27.25 44.16
CA LEU A 70 44.16 -27.82 43.09
C LEU A 70 43.35 -28.96 42.40
N LEU A 71 43.60 -29.25 41.11
CA LEU A 71 43.24 -30.52 40.46
C LEU A 71 44.27 -31.61 40.82
N PRO A 72 43.88 -32.91 40.84
CA PRO A 72 44.26 -33.74 39.71
C PRO A 72 43.20 -34.76 39.25
N SER A 73 43.22 -34.94 37.94
CA SER A 73 42.68 -36.00 37.08
C SER A 73 42.78 -37.44 37.60
N LEU A 74 41.68 -38.21 37.48
CA LEU A 74 41.73 -39.60 36.99
C LEU A 74 40.35 -40.08 36.50
N THR A 75 40.20 -40.05 35.17
CA THR A 75 39.59 -41.04 34.26
C THR A 75 38.44 -41.97 34.70
N LEU A 76 37.57 -42.23 33.70
CA LEU A 76 36.58 -43.31 33.56
C LEU A 76 35.14 -42.99 33.99
N LEU A 77 34.44 -42.24 33.14
CA LEU A 77 33.10 -42.64 32.71
C LEU A 77 32.95 -42.43 31.20
N VAL A 78 33.40 -43.43 30.45
CA VAL A 78 32.91 -43.77 29.09
C VAL A 78 31.47 -44.29 29.34
N SER A 79 30.40 -43.78 28.76
CA SER A 79 30.01 -43.89 27.35
C SER A 79 28.75 -43.04 27.08
N HIS A 80 28.56 -42.67 25.80
CA HIS A 80 27.42 -41.98 25.18
C HIS A 80 27.53 -40.47 24.96
N LEU A 81 28.60 -40.03 24.30
CA LEU A 81 28.47 -39.05 23.23
C LEU A 81 29.28 -39.53 22.02
N SER A 82 28.59 -40.16 21.07
CA SER A 82 29.11 -40.40 19.72
C SER A 82 27.94 -40.34 18.77
N SER A 83 28.16 -39.65 17.64
CA SER A 83 27.20 -39.36 16.58
C SER A 83 26.32 -38.12 16.78
N SER A 84 26.92 -36.94 16.99
CA SER A 84 26.46 -35.80 16.20
C SER A 84 26.96 -36.05 14.78
N GLN A 85 26.06 -36.43 13.89
CA GLN A 85 26.30 -36.29 12.47
C GLN A 85 26.48 -34.81 12.19
N ASP A 86 27.66 -34.44 11.68
CA ASP A 86 27.84 -33.19 10.94
C ASP A 86 26.85 -33.20 9.76
N VAL A 87 25.73 -32.50 9.92
CA VAL A 87 24.91 -32.05 8.79
C VAL A 87 25.42 -30.66 8.43
N SER A 88 26.63 -30.63 7.85
CA SER A 88 27.25 -29.42 7.34
C SER A 88 27.31 -29.48 5.81
N SER A 89 26.21 -29.17 5.11
CA SER A 89 26.30 -28.83 3.67
C SER A 89 25.07 -28.23 2.96
N GLU A 90 24.13 -27.52 3.61
CA GLU A 90 23.07 -26.84 2.83
C GLU A 90 22.84 -25.35 3.14
N HIS A 91 23.35 -24.81 4.25
CA HIS A 91 23.16 -23.39 4.55
C HIS A 91 24.09 -22.42 3.81
N SER A 92 25.15 -22.91 3.14
CA SER A 92 26.13 -22.03 2.47
C SER A 92 25.70 -21.61 1.07
N SER A 93 24.87 -22.40 0.37
CA SER A 93 24.51 -22.15 -1.03
C SER A 93 23.53 -20.98 -1.19
N GLU A 94 22.52 -20.88 -0.31
CA GLU A 94 21.52 -19.80 -0.34
C GLU A 94 22.13 -18.44 -0.03
N GLN A 95 23.01 -18.37 0.97
CA GLN A 95 23.69 -17.13 1.34
C GLN A 95 24.66 -16.65 0.24
N GLN A 96 25.23 -17.60 -0.52
CA GLN A 96 26.13 -17.31 -1.64
C GLN A 96 25.39 -16.84 -2.88
N LEU A 97 24.16 -17.30 -3.12
CA LEU A 97 23.25 -16.82 -4.17
C LEU A 97 22.83 -15.35 -3.95
N CYS A 98 22.59 -14.95 -2.69
CA CYS A 98 22.26 -13.56 -2.35
C CYS A 98 23.45 -12.58 -2.44
N ALA A 99 24.67 -13.07 -2.61
CA ALA A 99 25.89 -12.26 -2.73
C ALA A 99 26.32 -12.04 -4.20
N LEU A 100 25.61 -12.61 -5.17
CA LEU A 100 25.93 -12.47 -6.59
C LEU A 100 25.67 -11.05 -7.09
N SER A 101 26.58 -10.54 -7.92
CA SER A 101 26.43 -9.23 -8.58
C SER A 101 25.24 -9.21 -9.55
N GLU A 102 24.91 -10.37 -10.13
CA GLU A 102 23.74 -10.57 -10.98
C GLU A 102 22.88 -11.68 -10.37
N HIS A 103 21.60 -11.38 -10.19
CA HIS A 103 20.65 -12.38 -9.71
C HIS A 103 20.35 -13.37 -10.84
N PRO A 104 20.31 -14.68 -10.56
CA PRO A 104 19.99 -15.67 -11.59
C PRO A 104 18.63 -15.35 -12.21
N THR A 105 18.60 -15.30 -13.54
CA THR A 105 17.36 -15.13 -14.31
C THR A 105 16.83 -16.50 -14.69
N VAL A 106 15.52 -16.71 -14.51
CA VAL A 106 14.82 -17.94 -14.86
C VAL A 106 13.81 -17.60 -15.94
N ALA A 107 13.80 -18.36 -17.04
CA ALA A 107 12.85 -18.14 -18.12
C ALA A 107 11.43 -18.51 -17.65
N PHE A 108 10.40 -17.88 -18.22
CA PHE A 108 9.02 -18.18 -17.85
C PHE A 108 8.66 -19.64 -18.18
N GLU A 109 9.23 -20.18 -19.26
CA GLU A 109 9.09 -21.57 -19.69
C GLU A 109 9.52 -22.55 -18.59
N ASP A 110 10.62 -22.24 -17.89
CA ASP A 110 11.15 -23.07 -16.80
C ASP A 110 10.25 -23.01 -15.55
N LEU A 111 9.47 -21.93 -15.39
CA LEU A 111 8.53 -21.76 -14.30
C LEU A 111 7.17 -22.43 -14.55
N GLN A 112 6.89 -22.94 -15.76
CA GLN A 112 5.57 -23.47 -16.12
C GLN A 112 5.06 -24.56 -15.18
N SER A 113 5.96 -25.38 -14.62
CA SER A 113 5.61 -26.44 -13.67
C SER A 113 5.09 -25.92 -12.32
N TRP A 114 5.40 -24.65 -11.97
CA TRP A 114 5.02 -24.00 -10.72
C TRP A 114 3.99 -22.88 -10.90
N VAL A 115 3.65 -22.52 -12.14
CA VAL A 115 2.72 -21.44 -12.45
C VAL A 115 1.33 -22.01 -12.77
N SER A 116 0.33 -21.56 -12.01
CA SER A 116 -1.08 -21.85 -12.31
C SER A 116 -1.70 -20.68 -13.07
N ASN A 117 -2.26 -20.97 -14.25
CA ASN A 117 -2.92 -19.99 -15.09
C ASN A 117 -4.44 -20.16 -15.05
N PHE A 118 -5.16 -19.04 -14.98
CA PHE A 118 -6.61 -19.02 -15.10
C PHE A 118 -7.03 -18.13 -16.27
N THR A 119 -7.90 -18.66 -17.12
CA THR A 119 -8.55 -17.94 -18.21
C THR A 119 -10.03 -18.30 -18.24
N TYR A 120 -10.86 -17.42 -18.78
CA TYR A 120 -12.29 -17.66 -18.92
C TYR A 120 -12.79 -17.09 -20.25
N PRO A 121 -13.54 -17.85 -21.08
CA PRO A 121 -14.01 -17.37 -22.38
C PRO A 121 -14.79 -16.06 -22.28
N GLY A 122 -14.40 -15.06 -23.06
CA GLY A 122 -15.05 -13.74 -23.10
C GLY A 122 -14.73 -12.82 -21.91
N ALA A 123 -14.04 -13.29 -20.87
CA ALA A 123 -13.57 -12.43 -19.79
C ALA A 123 -12.23 -11.77 -20.16
N ARG A 124 -12.10 -10.49 -19.82
CA ARG A 124 -10.89 -9.67 -19.99
C ARG A 124 -10.68 -8.81 -18.74
N ASP A 125 -9.53 -8.16 -18.64
CA ASP A 125 -9.25 -7.15 -17.60
C ASP A 125 -9.42 -7.64 -16.16
N PHE A 126 -8.74 -8.73 -15.80
CA PHE A 126 -8.63 -9.26 -14.42
C PHE A 126 -7.85 -8.28 -13.52
N SER A 127 -8.43 -7.13 -13.23
CA SER A 127 -7.75 -5.96 -12.68
C SER A 127 -7.92 -5.77 -11.18
N GLN A 128 -8.90 -6.45 -10.57
CA GLN A 128 -9.17 -6.35 -9.14
C GLN A 128 -9.02 -7.72 -8.49
N LEU A 129 -8.16 -7.82 -7.49
CA LEU A 129 -7.84 -9.05 -6.79
C LEU A 129 -7.99 -8.81 -5.29
N ALA A 130 -8.73 -9.66 -4.59
CA ALA A 130 -8.68 -9.73 -3.13
C ALA A 130 -8.44 -11.15 -2.66
N LEU A 131 -7.41 -11.28 -1.84
CA LEU A 131 -7.06 -12.50 -1.15
C LEU A 131 -8.01 -12.69 0.04
N ASP A 132 -8.51 -13.91 0.21
CA ASP A 132 -9.23 -14.34 1.40
C ASP A 132 -8.61 -15.65 1.93
N PRO A 133 -7.45 -15.55 2.61
CA PRO A 133 -6.73 -16.72 3.12
C PRO A 133 -7.58 -17.56 4.08
N SER A 134 -8.47 -16.91 4.85
CA SER A 134 -9.36 -17.56 5.82
C SER A 134 -10.29 -18.61 5.19
N ARG A 135 -10.57 -18.49 3.89
CA ARG A 135 -11.42 -19.41 3.12
C ARG A 135 -10.68 -20.05 1.95
N ASN A 136 -9.34 -19.96 1.94
CA ASN A 136 -8.48 -20.49 0.89
C ASN A 136 -8.94 -20.11 -0.54
N GLN A 137 -9.36 -18.85 -0.72
CA GLN A 137 -9.89 -18.39 -2.00
C GLN A 137 -9.33 -17.02 -2.41
N LEU A 138 -9.29 -16.80 -3.72
CA LEU A 138 -8.99 -15.55 -4.39
C LEU A 138 -10.26 -15.05 -5.07
N ILE A 139 -10.65 -13.81 -4.79
CA ILE A 139 -11.79 -13.17 -5.44
C ILE A 139 -11.27 -12.22 -6.51
N VAL A 140 -11.76 -12.38 -7.74
CA VAL A 140 -11.29 -11.63 -8.90
C VAL A 140 -12.44 -10.86 -9.53
N GLY A 141 -12.25 -9.56 -9.71
CA GLY A 141 -13.10 -8.68 -10.50
C GLY A 141 -12.49 -8.48 -11.88
N ALA A 142 -13.27 -8.78 -12.91
CA ALA A 142 -12.88 -8.64 -14.31
C ALA A 142 -13.91 -7.78 -15.06
N ARG A 143 -13.70 -7.54 -16.35
CA ARG A 143 -14.74 -6.99 -17.22
C ARG A 143 -15.91 -7.97 -17.30
N ASN A 144 -17.10 -7.50 -16.94
CA ASN A 144 -18.39 -8.22 -16.95
C ASN A 144 -18.47 -9.49 -16.10
N TYR A 145 -17.42 -9.84 -15.35
CA TYR A 145 -17.38 -11.09 -14.61
C TYR A 145 -16.76 -10.92 -13.23
N LEU A 146 -17.23 -11.75 -12.31
CA LEU A 146 -16.67 -11.96 -10.98
C LEU A 146 -16.31 -13.43 -10.84
N PHE A 147 -15.15 -13.70 -10.26
CA PHE A 147 -14.66 -15.06 -10.06
C PHE A 147 -14.31 -15.30 -8.60
N ARG A 148 -14.54 -16.54 -8.16
CA ARG A 148 -13.89 -17.11 -6.99
C ARG A 148 -13.00 -18.23 -7.48
N LEU A 149 -11.74 -18.15 -7.12
CA LEU A 149 -10.71 -19.10 -7.47
C LEU A 149 -10.15 -19.72 -6.19
N SER A 150 -9.69 -20.96 -6.26
CA SER A 150 -8.93 -21.59 -5.18
C SER A 150 -7.60 -20.86 -5.02
N LEU A 151 -7.22 -20.50 -3.80
CA LEU A 151 -5.94 -19.83 -3.57
C LEU A 151 -4.75 -20.78 -3.77
N ALA A 152 -4.96 -22.11 -3.66
CA ALA A 152 -3.89 -23.10 -3.78
C ALA A 152 -3.41 -23.32 -5.23
N ASN A 153 -4.29 -23.20 -6.21
CA ASN A 153 -4.00 -23.55 -7.61
C ASN A 153 -4.76 -22.71 -8.63
N VAL A 154 -5.42 -21.63 -8.20
CA VAL A 154 -6.17 -20.70 -9.07
C VAL A 154 -7.30 -21.39 -9.86
N SER A 155 -7.72 -22.60 -9.45
CA SER A 155 -8.85 -23.30 -10.09
C SER A 155 -10.19 -22.61 -9.82
N LEU A 156 -11.10 -22.69 -10.79
CA LEU A 156 -12.41 -22.03 -10.71
C LEU A 156 -13.31 -22.67 -9.65
N LEU A 157 -13.75 -21.86 -8.67
CA LEU A 157 -14.79 -22.25 -7.71
C LEU A 157 -16.17 -21.72 -8.11
N GLN A 158 -16.22 -20.50 -8.64
CA GLN A 158 -17.45 -19.85 -9.10
C GLN A 158 -17.14 -18.79 -10.14
N ALA A 159 -17.90 -18.78 -11.25
CA ALA A 159 -17.98 -17.66 -12.17
C ALA A 159 -19.36 -17.01 -12.03
N THR A 160 -19.41 -15.68 -12.04
CA THR A 160 -20.66 -14.93 -11.95
C THR A 160 -20.61 -13.78 -12.94
N GLU A 161 -21.50 -13.80 -13.92
CA GLU A 161 -21.66 -12.68 -14.84
C GLU A 161 -22.21 -11.46 -14.09
N TRP A 162 -21.63 -10.31 -14.38
CA TRP A 162 -22.04 -9.00 -13.90
C TRP A 162 -21.88 -7.96 -15.01
N ALA A 163 -22.43 -8.25 -16.18
CA ALA A 163 -22.45 -7.34 -17.32
C ALA A 163 -23.45 -6.18 -17.11
N SER A 164 -23.22 -5.07 -17.81
CA SER A 164 -24.19 -3.97 -17.92
C SER A 164 -25.42 -4.41 -18.71
N SER A 165 -26.61 -3.90 -18.38
CA SER A 165 -27.81 -4.17 -19.18
C SER A 165 -27.72 -3.54 -20.57
N GLU A 166 -28.38 -4.13 -21.56
CA GLU A 166 -28.41 -3.62 -22.93
C GLU A 166 -28.89 -2.16 -23.02
N ASP A 167 -29.85 -1.75 -22.19
CA ASP A 167 -30.30 -0.35 -22.13
C ASP A 167 -29.22 0.59 -21.61
N THR A 168 -28.44 0.16 -20.61
CA THR A 168 -27.34 0.95 -20.05
C THR A 168 -26.20 1.06 -21.07
N ARG A 169 -25.90 -0.04 -21.79
CA ARG A 169 -24.91 -0.05 -22.87
C ARG A 169 -25.34 0.87 -24.03
N ARG A 170 -26.59 0.79 -24.47
CA ARG A 170 -27.15 1.68 -25.50
C ARG A 170 -27.10 3.15 -25.07
N SER A 171 -27.44 3.46 -23.82
CA SER A 171 -27.35 4.82 -23.27
C SER A 171 -25.91 5.33 -23.19
N CYS A 172 -24.94 4.45 -22.92
CA CYS A 172 -23.53 4.79 -22.95
C CYS A 172 -23.04 5.09 -24.38
N GLN A 173 -23.42 4.25 -25.35
CA GLN A 173 -23.05 4.43 -26.76
C GLN A 173 -23.70 5.69 -27.36
N SER A 174 -24.94 6.03 -26.98
CA SER A 174 -25.58 7.27 -27.44
C SER A 174 -24.89 8.53 -26.92
N LYS A 175 -24.06 8.43 -25.86
CA LYS A 175 -23.17 9.49 -25.37
C LYS A 175 -21.80 9.51 -26.05
N GLY A 176 -21.62 8.73 -27.13
CA GLY A 176 -20.41 8.73 -27.96
C GLY A 176 -19.27 7.83 -27.46
N LYS A 177 -19.54 6.90 -26.55
CA LYS A 177 -18.56 5.93 -26.05
C LYS A 177 -18.56 4.65 -26.90
N THR A 178 -17.40 4.00 -27.00
CA THR A 178 -17.24 2.78 -27.79
C THR A 178 -17.90 1.57 -27.12
N GLU A 179 -18.15 0.50 -27.88
CA GLU A 179 -18.68 -0.74 -27.32
C GLU A 179 -17.78 -1.33 -26.22
N GLU A 180 -16.46 -1.20 -26.37
CA GLU A 180 -15.48 -1.68 -25.37
C GLU A 180 -15.54 -0.85 -24.07
N GLU A 181 -15.71 0.47 -24.18
CA GLU A 181 -15.89 1.37 -23.04
C GLU A 181 -17.24 1.13 -22.33
N CYS A 182 -18.28 0.77 -23.07
CA CYS A 182 -19.64 0.55 -22.57
C CYS A 182 -19.83 -0.85 -21.98
N GLN A 183 -18.97 -1.25 -21.05
CA GLN A 183 -19.00 -2.52 -20.34
C GLN A 183 -18.89 -2.29 -18.85
N ASN A 184 -19.09 -3.33 -18.04
CA ASN A 184 -18.90 -3.22 -16.60
C ASN A 184 -17.50 -3.66 -16.21
N TYR A 185 -16.61 -2.71 -15.92
CA TYR A 185 -15.27 -3.00 -15.40
C TYR A 185 -15.30 -2.88 -13.89
N VAL A 186 -14.92 -3.93 -13.17
CA VAL A 186 -14.80 -3.90 -11.71
C VAL A 186 -13.59 -3.05 -11.34
N ARG A 187 -13.78 -2.05 -10.48
CA ARG A 187 -12.74 -1.08 -10.06
C ARG A 187 -12.54 -0.99 -8.56
N VAL A 188 -13.49 -1.51 -7.79
CA VAL A 188 -13.38 -1.64 -6.34
C VAL A 188 -13.76 -3.05 -5.96
N LEU A 189 -12.94 -3.70 -5.15
CA LEU A 189 -13.19 -5.04 -4.63
C LEU A 189 -12.58 -5.15 -3.23
N ILE A 190 -13.44 -5.19 -2.21
CA ILE A 190 -13.02 -5.19 -0.80
C ILE A 190 -13.75 -6.32 -0.08
N VAL A 191 -12.99 -7.24 0.50
CA VAL A 191 -13.52 -8.32 1.33
C VAL A 191 -13.64 -7.82 2.77
N ALA A 192 -14.86 -7.79 3.30
CA ALA A 192 -15.15 -7.33 4.66
C ALA A 192 -15.94 -8.42 5.42
N GLY A 193 -15.23 -9.23 6.18
CA GLY A 193 -15.82 -10.31 6.98
C GLY A 193 -16.48 -11.38 6.11
N ARG A 194 -17.82 -11.40 6.09
CA ARG A 194 -18.64 -12.34 5.28
C ARG A 194 -19.23 -11.72 4.00
N LYS A 195 -18.94 -10.44 3.77
CA LYS A 195 -19.42 -9.69 2.62
C LYS A 195 -18.24 -9.30 1.72
N VAL A 196 -18.53 -9.12 0.44
CA VAL A 196 -17.61 -8.53 -0.51
C VAL A 196 -18.29 -7.30 -1.08
N PHE A 197 -17.68 -6.15 -0.88
CA PHE A 197 -18.12 -4.90 -1.46
C PHE A 197 -17.42 -4.69 -2.80
N MET A 198 -18.19 -4.49 -3.85
CA MET A 198 -17.68 -4.42 -5.22
C MET A 198 -18.33 -3.24 -5.93
N CYS A 199 -17.55 -2.49 -6.70
CA CYS A 199 -18.09 -1.48 -7.61
C CYS A 199 -17.53 -1.66 -9.02
N GLY A 200 -18.37 -1.38 -10.00
CA GLY A 200 -17.95 -1.38 -11.40
C GLY A 200 -18.47 -0.17 -12.16
N THR A 201 -17.83 0.14 -13.29
CA THR A 201 -18.15 1.28 -14.16
C THR A 201 -19.54 1.19 -14.77
N ASN A 202 -20.05 -0.05 -14.94
CA ASN A 202 -21.36 -0.39 -15.47
C ASN A 202 -21.76 0.49 -16.68
N ALA A 203 -20.91 0.49 -17.71
CA ALA A 203 -21.07 1.29 -18.93
C ALA A 203 -21.33 2.79 -18.62
N PHE A 204 -20.39 3.45 -17.94
CA PHE A 204 -20.50 4.86 -17.55
C PHE A 204 -21.77 5.15 -16.72
N SER A 205 -22.19 4.19 -15.90
CA SER A 205 -23.26 4.32 -14.92
C SER A 205 -22.90 3.55 -13.66
N PRO A 206 -21.89 4.03 -12.91
CA PRO A 206 -21.21 3.24 -11.89
C PRO A 206 -22.18 2.73 -10.82
N VAL A 207 -21.99 1.47 -10.43
CA VAL A 207 -22.86 0.77 -9.49
C VAL A 207 -22.03 -0.05 -8.52
N CYS A 208 -22.46 -0.10 -7.26
CA CYS A 208 -21.84 -0.94 -6.25
C CYS A 208 -22.81 -2.01 -5.75
N THR A 209 -22.27 -3.17 -5.39
CA THR A 209 -23.02 -4.25 -4.76
C THR A 209 -22.25 -4.78 -3.55
N SER A 210 -22.98 -5.12 -2.49
CA SER A 210 -22.47 -5.96 -1.42
C SER A 210 -22.98 -7.38 -1.67
N ARG A 211 -22.08 -8.36 -1.70
CA ARG A 211 -22.41 -9.76 -2.03
C ARG A 211 -21.92 -10.72 -0.95
N GLN A 212 -22.50 -11.91 -0.89
CA GLN A 212 -22.04 -12.94 0.03
C GLN A 212 -20.70 -13.51 -0.46
N VAL A 213 -19.68 -13.52 0.40
CA VAL A 213 -18.32 -13.96 0.04
C VAL A 213 -18.25 -15.42 -0.47
N GLY A 214 -19.13 -16.29 0.02
CA GLY A 214 -19.24 -17.69 -0.40
C GLY A 214 -20.18 -17.94 -1.58
N ASN A 215 -20.84 -16.92 -2.11
CA ASN A 215 -21.68 -17.02 -3.31
C ASN A 215 -21.83 -15.63 -3.95
N LEU A 216 -21.00 -15.32 -4.94
CA LEU A 216 -21.00 -14.02 -5.61
C LEU A 216 -22.27 -13.74 -6.42
N SER A 217 -23.11 -14.74 -6.72
CA SER A 217 -24.41 -14.51 -7.36
C SER A 217 -25.43 -13.90 -6.39
N ARG A 218 -25.24 -14.08 -5.07
CA ARG A 218 -26.15 -13.55 -4.06
C ARG A 218 -25.80 -12.11 -3.70
N THR A 219 -26.49 -11.17 -4.33
CA THR A 219 -26.44 -9.75 -3.98
C THR A 219 -27.25 -9.49 -2.71
N ILE A 220 -26.61 -8.92 -1.70
CA ILE A 220 -27.22 -8.50 -0.43
C ILE A 220 -27.81 -7.11 -0.58
N GLU A 221 -27.04 -6.21 -1.21
CA GLU A 221 -27.39 -4.81 -1.37
C GLU A 221 -26.84 -4.29 -2.70
N LYS A 222 -27.58 -3.38 -3.33
CA LYS A 222 -27.17 -2.65 -4.53
C LYS A 222 -27.36 -1.16 -4.29
N ILE A 223 -26.29 -0.38 -4.50
CA ILE A 223 -26.30 1.07 -4.28
C ILE A 223 -25.68 1.78 -5.49
N ASN A 224 -25.90 3.10 -5.54
CA ASN A 224 -25.30 3.98 -6.54
C ASN A 224 -23.76 4.02 -6.37
N GLY A 225 -23.01 3.89 -7.48
CA GLY A 225 -21.54 3.90 -7.49
C GLY A 225 -20.90 5.28 -7.70
N VAL A 226 -21.67 6.34 -7.90
CA VAL A 226 -21.17 7.73 -7.97
C VAL A 226 -20.35 8.04 -6.72
N ALA A 227 -19.19 8.67 -6.93
CA ALA A 227 -18.17 8.96 -5.92
C ALA A 227 -17.52 7.74 -5.23
N ARG A 228 -17.81 6.51 -5.70
CA ARG A 228 -17.22 5.26 -5.19
C ARG A 228 -16.45 4.50 -6.26
N CYS A 229 -16.82 4.72 -7.52
CA CYS A 229 -16.28 4.04 -8.69
C CYS A 229 -16.28 5.02 -9.87
N PRO A 230 -15.24 5.01 -10.71
CA PRO A 230 -15.18 5.89 -11.86
C PRO A 230 -16.22 5.51 -12.92
N TYR A 231 -16.55 6.47 -13.78
CA TYR A 231 -17.36 6.25 -14.97
C TYR A 231 -16.56 5.59 -16.09
N ASP A 232 -15.37 6.12 -16.37
CA ASP A 232 -14.47 5.64 -17.41
C ASP A 232 -13.57 4.53 -16.87
N PRO A 233 -13.44 3.37 -17.55
CA PRO A 233 -12.56 2.29 -17.12
C PRO A 233 -11.07 2.68 -17.10
N ARG A 234 -10.66 3.75 -17.78
CA ARG A 234 -9.25 4.19 -17.78
C ARG A 234 -8.89 5.06 -16.58
N HIS A 235 -9.88 5.53 -15.82
CA HIS A 235 -9.61 6.34 -14.64
C HIS A 235 -9.22 5.46 -13.46
N ASN A 236 -8.09 5.80 -12.86
CA ASN A 236 -7.62 5.12 -11.67
C ASN A 236 -8.44 5.55 -10.46
N SER A 237 -8.75 4.58 -9.61
CA SER A 237 -9.52 4.76 -8.39
C SER A 237 -9.02 3.79 -7.33
N THR A 238 -9.17 4.18 -6.07
CA THR A 238 -8.86 3.32 -4.93
C THR A 238 -9.86 3.54 -3.83
N ALA A 239 -10.09 2.52 -3.01
CA ALA A 239 -11.00 2.63 -1.88
C ALA A 239 -10.58 1.70 -0.73
N VAL A 240 -10.98 2.06 0.48
CA VAL A 240 -10.82 1.25 1.69
C VAL A 240 -12.09 1.34 2.53
N ILE A 241 -12.46 0.26 3.20
CA ILE A 241 -13.53 0.24 4.20
C ILE A 241 -12.88 0.26 5.58
N SER A 242 -13.28 1.21 6.42
CA SER A 242 -12.76 1.29 7.78
C SER A 242 -13.27 0.16 8.65
N SER A 243 -12.61 -0.05 9.78
CA SER A 243 -13.10 -0.95 10.85
C SER A 243 -14.53 -0.62 11.32
N GLN A 244 -14.99 0.63 11.21
CA GLN A 244 -16.38 1.02 11.51
C GLN A 244 -17.36 0.80 10.35
N GLY A 245 -16.91 0.29 9.20
CA GLY A 245 -17.74 0.03 8.03
C GLY A 245 -17.95 1.22 7.10
N GLU A 246 -17.24 2.34 7.32
CA GLU A 246 -17.33 3.50 6.44
C GLU A 246 -16.43 3.30 5.21
N LEU A 247 -16.96 3.62 4.03
CA LEU A 247 -16.20 3.56 2.78
C LEU A 247 -15.51 4.90 2.52
N TYR A 248 -14.20 4.85 2.36
CA TYR A 248 -13.36 5.94 1.89
C TYR A 248 -12.92 5.63 0.46
N ALA A 249 -13.39 6.39 -0.51
CA ALA A 249 -13.10 6.20 -1.93
C ALA A 249 -12.43 7.43 -2.52
N ALA A 250 -11.43 7.21 -3.38
CA ALA A 250 -10.76 8.25 -4.13
C ALA A 250 -10.90 7.93 -5.62
N THR A 251 -11.65 8.78 -6.33
CA THR A 251 -12.03 8.57 -7.73
C THR A 251 -12.42 9.91 -8.36
N VAL A 252 -12.70 9.91 -9.66
CA VAL A 252 -13.49 10.98 -10.29
C VAL A 252 -14.99 10.71 -10.13
N ILE A 253 -15.75 11.76 -9.86
CA ILE A 253 -17.19 11.69 -9.55
C ILE A 253 -18.05 11.89 -10.80
N ASP A 254 -17.57 12.60 -11.81
CA ASP A 254 -18.37 13.00 -12.96
C ASP A 254 -18.04 12.20 -14.23
N PHE A 255 -18.96 12.28 -15.21
CA PHE A 255 -18.79 11.60 -16.50
C PHE A 255 -17.58 12.13 -17.29
N SER A 256 -17.20 13.41 -17.12
CA SER A 256 -16.10 14.03 -17.87
C SER A 256 -14.72 13.76 -17.28
N GLY A 257 -14.64 13.23 -16.05
CA GLY A 257 -13.38 12.98 -15.36
C GLY A 257 -12.71 14.23 -14.79
N ARG A 258 -13.45 15.33 -14.64
CA ARG A 258 -12.93 16.64 -14.21
C ARG A 258 -13.19 16.96 -12.74
N ASP A 259 -14.00 16.15 -12.06
CA ASP A 259 -14.28 16.30 -10.63
C ASP A 259 -13.65 15.16 -9.80
N PRO A 260 -12.33 15.19 -9.56
CA PRO A 260 -11.67 14.25 -8.65
C PRO A 260 -12.05 14.53 -7.20
N ALA A 261 -12.26 13.46 -6.43
CA ALA A 261 -12.55 13.59 -5.01
C ALA A 261 -12.03 12.43 -4.19
N ILE A 262 -11.66 12.74 -2.95
CA ILE A 262 -11.64 11.78 -1.84
C ILE A 262 -12.95 11.94 -1.08
N TYR A 263 -13.73 10.87 -1.00
CA TYR A 263 -15.11 10.86 -0.53
C TYR A 263 -15.33 9.79 0.53
N ARG A 264 -16.06 10.14 1.60
CA ARG A 264 -16.52 9.19 2.62
C ARG A 264 -18.02 8.96 2.52
N SER A 265 -18.45 7.70 2.66
CA SER A 265 -19.85 7.31 2.69
C SER A 265 -20.09 5.97 3.39
N LEU A 266 -21.35 5.51 3.44
CA LEU A 266 -21.78 4.22 4.03
C LEU A 266 -21.57 4.07 5.54
N GLY A 267 -21.05 5.11 6.19
CA GLY A 267 -20.81 5.20 7.62
C GLY A 267 -21.93 5.90 8.38
N SER A 268 -21.75 5.99 9.70
CA SER A 268 -22.59 6.83 10.57
C SER A 268 -22.24 8.31 10.50
N GLY A 269 -21.02 8.66 10.08
CA GLY A 269 -20.59 10.04 9.90
C GLY A 269 -21.24 10.70 8.67
N PRO A 270 -21.25 12.05 8.62
CA PRO A 270 -21.75 12.75 7.44
C PRO A 270 -20.88 12.41 6.22
N PRO A 271 -21.47 12.34 5.01
CA PRO A 271 -20.68 12.25 3.79
C PRO A 271 -19.78 13.48 3.66
N LEU A 272 -18.48 13.25 3.46
CA LEU A 272 -17.52 14.34 3.28
C LEU A 272 -16.74 14.14 1.99
N ARG A 273 -16.45 15.24 1.29
CA ARG A 273 -15.60 15.25 0.10
C ARG A 273 -14.49 16.28 0.19
N THR A 274 -13.49 16.16 -0.69
CA THR A 274 -12.51 17.24 -0.93
C THR A 274 -13.17 18.40 -1.66
N ALA A 275 -12.64 19.62 -1.46
CA ALA A 275 -13.14 20.82 -2.12
C ALA A 275 -13.16 20.65 -3.65
N GLN A 276 -14.29 21.00 -4.27
CA GLN A 276 -14.50 20.85 -5.70
C GLN A 276 -13.71 21.91 -6.49
N TYR A 277 -13.17 21.52 -7.66
CA TYR A 277 -12.49 22.42 -8.60
C TYR A 277 -11.39 23.28 -7.97
N ASN A 278 -10.69 22.74 -6.97
CA ASN A 278 -9.63 23.44 -6.24
C ASN A 278 -8.30 22.70 -6.39
N SER A 279 -7.41 23.23 -7.22
CA SER A 279 -6.10 22.63 -7.51
C SER A 279 -5.17 22.55 -6.28
N LYS A 280 -5.40 23.38 -5.25
CA LYS A 280 -4.67 23.26 -3.97
C LYS A 280 -5.04 21.97 -3.22
N TRP A 281 -6.24 21.44 -3.45
CA TRP A 281 -6.70 20.18 -2.88
C TRP A 281 -6.32 18.99 -3.74
N LEU A 282 -6.78 18.98 -4.99
CA LEU A 282 -6.52 17.93 -5.97
C LEU A 282 -6.41 18.55 -7.38
N ASN A 283 -5.36 18.20 -8.12
CA ASN A 283 -5.07 18.76 -9.44
C ASN A 283 -4.80 17.66 -10.48
N GLU A 284 -5.86 17.19 -11.13
CA GLU A 284 -5.82 16.05 -12.06
C GLU A 284 -5.10 14.81 -11.44
N PRO A 285 -5.55 14.34 -10.26
CA PRO A 285 -4.88 13.26 -9.58
C PRO A 285 -5.12 11.91 -10.27
N ASN A 286 -4.12 11.05 -10.16
CA ASN A 286 -4.22 9.63 -10.42
C ASN A 286 -4.07 8.90 -9.07
N PHE A 287 -5.14 8.25 -8.63
CA PHE A 287 -5.19 7.57 -7.32
C PHE A 287 -4.61 6.17 -7.41
N VAL A 288 -3.74 5.82 -6.46
CA VAL A 288 -2.95 4.59 -6.48
C VAL A 288 -3.39 3.60 -5.40
N ALA A 289 -3.50 4.04 -4.15
CA ALA A 289 -3.87 3.17 -3.04
C ALA A 289 -4.55 3.93 -1.90
N ALA A 290 -5.31 3.23 -1.06
CA ALA A 290 -5.88 3.76 0.17
C ALA A 290 -5.73 2.75 1.31
N TYR A 291 -5.50 3.25 2.52
CA TYR A 291 -5.34 2.43 3.73
C TYR A 291 -6.05 3.05 4.93
N ASP A 292 -6.71 2.21 5.74
CA ASP A 292 -7.19 2.56 7.08
C ASP A 292 -6.08 2.27 8.09
N ILE A 293 -5.44 3.31 8.64
CA ILE A 293 -4.32 3.16 9.58
C ILE A 293 -4.51 4.06 10.79
N GLY A 294 -4.62 3.44 11.97
CA GLY A 294 -4.80 4.14 13.24
C GLY A 294 -6.07 5.00 13.25
N LEU A 295 -5.91 6.31 13.34
CA LEU A 295 -7.01 7.29 13.38
C LEU A 295 -7.32 7.93 12.01
N PHE A 296 -6.60 7.55 10.97
CA PHE A 296 -6.64 8.22 9.67
C PHE A 296 -6.96 7.25 8.53
N ALA A 297 -7.58 7.79 7.49
CA ALA A 297 -7.56 7.17 6.17
C ALA A 297 -6.47 7.85 5.34
N TYR A 298 -5.55 7.06 4.80
CA TYR A 298 -4.46 7.51 3.94
C TYR A 298 -4.77 7.23 2.48
N PHE A 299 -4.35 8.14 1.60
CA PHE A 299 -4.52 8.04 0.15
C PHE A 299 -3.20 8.34 -0.53
N PHE A 300 -2.79 7.44 -1.42
CA PHE A 300 -1.59 7.57 -2.21
C PHE A 300 -2.00 7.91 -3.64
N LEU A 301 -1.39 8.96 -4.19
CA LEU A 301 -1.73 9.47 -5.50
C LEU A 301 -0.52 10.14 -6.15
N ARG A 302 -0.65 10.44 -7.43
CA ARG A 302 0.22 11.38 -8.14
C ARG A 302 -0.63 12.41 -8.85
N GLU A 303 -0.19 13.66 -8.91
CA GLU A 303 -0.98 14.75 -9.49
C GLU A 303 -0.07 15.85 -10.05
N ASN A 304 -0.64 16.75 -10.85
CA ASN A 304 0.10 17.91 -11.36
C ASN A 304 0.48 18.84 -10.19
N ALA A 305 1.76 19.13 -10.03
CA ALA A 305 2.26 20.02 -8.98
C ALA A 305 1.80 21.46 -9.22
N VAL A 306 1.37 22.12 -8.14
CA VAL A 306 0.96 23.53 -8.15
C VAL A 306 2.05 24.44 -7.56
N GLU A 307 2.98 23.85 -6.81
CA GLU A 307 4.11 24.49 -6.16
C GLU A 307 5.36 24.59 -7.06
N HIS A 308 5.27 24.11 -8.30
CA HIS A 308 6.38 24.16 -9.24
C HIS A 308 6.12 25.21 -10.30
N ASP A 309 6.95 26.26 -10.31
CA ASP A 309 6.72 27.45 -11.13
C ASP A 309 7.18 27.29 -12.60
N CYS A 310 7.84 26.19 -12.95
CA CYS A 310 8.45 26.00 -14.27
C CYS A 310 7.93 24.73 -14.98
N GLY A 311 6.92 24.90 -15.81
CA GLY A 311 6.35 23.83 -16.64
C GLY A 311 5.49 22.83 -15.86
N ARG A 312 4.86 21.91 -16.59
CA ARG A 312 3.99 20.89 -16.00
C ARG A 312 4.85 19.76 -15.44
N THR A 313 4.88 19.61 -14.11
CA THR A 313 5.51 18.48 -13.43
C THR A 313 4.50 17.71 -12.60
N VAL A 314 4.64 16.39 -12.53
CA VAL A 314 3.82 15.52 -11.67
C VAL A 314 4.58 15.28 -10.38
N TYR A 315 3.89 15.31 -9.23
CA TYR A 315 4.43 14.85 -7.96
C TYR A 315 3.58 13.75 -7.36
N SER A 316 4.27 12.73 -6.82
CA SER A 316 3.68 11.73 -5.96
C SER A 316 3.37 12.32 -4.58
N ARG A 317 2.24 11.92 -4.01
CA ARG A 317 1.77 12.42 -2.72
C ARG A 317 1.12 11.34 -1.87
N VAL A 318 1.21 11.59 -0.58
CA VAL A 318 0.36 10.97 0.43
C VAL A 318 -0.59 12.04 0.96
N ALA A 319 -1.87 11.72 1.01
CA ALA A 319 -2.89 12.52 1.65
C ALA A 319 -3.50 11.73 2.82
N ARG A 320 -4.08 12.43 3.79
CA ARG A 320 -4.79 11.83 4.91
C ARG A 320 -5.99 12.66 5.33
N VAL A 321 -6.95 12.00 5.95
CA VAL A 321 -8.10 12.61 6.66
C VAL A 321 -8.30 11.89 7.99
N CYS A 322 -8.82 12.60 9.00
CA CYS A 322 -9.23 11.99 10.26
C CYS A 322 -10.54 11.22 10.07
N LYS A 323 -10.63 10.00 10.62
CA LYS A 323 -11.87 9.21 10.53
C LYS A 323 -13.06 9.87 11.25
N ASN A 324 -12.80 10.61 12.32
CA ASN A 324 -13.81 11.33 13.11
C ASN A 324 -14.10 12.77 12.60
N ASP A 325 -13.59 13.15 11.42
CA ASP A 325 -13.93 14.44 10.82
C ASP A 325 -15.44 14.51 10.55
N VAL A 326 -16.08 15.63 10.86
CA VAL A 326 -17.52 15.85 10.66
C VAL A 326 -17.81 16.99 9.69
N GLY A 327 -16.77 17.55 9.08
CA GLY A 327 -16.87 18.72 8.22
C GLY A 327 -16.98 20.02 9.01
N GLY A 328 -17.03 21.13 8.28
CA GLY A 328 -17.25 22.45 8.85
C GLY A 328 -18.74 22.76 9.01
N ARG A 329 -19.06 23.72 9.90
CA ARG A 329 -20.46 24.12 10.16
C ARG A 329 -21.01 25.17 9.19
N PHE A 330 -20.15 26.07 8.71
CA PHE A 330 -20.54 27.20 7.85
C PHE A 330 -19.63 27.27 6.62
N LEU A 331 -18.32 27.38 6.87
CA LEU A 331 -17.29 27.14 5.86
C LEU A 331 -16.97 25.65 5.85
N LEU A 332 -16.78 25.06 4.66
CA LEU A 332 -16.47 23.64 4.48
C LEU A 332 -17.59 22.68 4.96
N GLU A 333 -18.85 23.08 4.82
CA GLU A 333 -19.98 22.15 4.94
C GLU A 333 -19.80 20.99 3.93
N ASP A 334 -20.08 19.76 4.37
CA ASP A 334 -19.86 18.51 3.63
C ASP A 334 -18.43 18.32 3.05
N THR A 335 -17.46 19.07 3.59
CA THR A 335 -16.08 19.12 3.11
C THR A 335 -15.12 18.78 4.25
N TRP A 336 -14.06 18.02 3.95
CA TRP A 336 -13.05 17.67 4.95
C TRP A 336 -12.48 18.90 5.66
N THR A 337 -12.32 18.86 6.97
CA THR A 337 -11.59 19.90 7.72
C THR A 337 -10.17 19.45 8.08
N THR A 338 -9.91 18.15 7.96
CA THR A 338 -8.65 17.50 8.36
C THR A 338 -7.83 16.99 7.17
N PHE A 339 -8.25 17.32 5.94
CA PHE A 339 -7.52 16.96 4.74
C PHE A 339 -6.14 17.62 4.71
N MET A 340 -5.10 16.79 4.65
CA MET A 340 -3.72 17.23 4.47
C MET A 340 -3.04 16.35 3.43
N LYS A 341 -2.14 16.93 2.62
CA LYS A 341 -1.31 16.18 1.68
C LYS A 341 0.15 16.64 1.73
N ALA A 342 1.07 15.72 1.47
CA ALA A 342 2.50 15.96 1.43
C ALA A 342 3.12 15.27 0.20
N ARG A 343 4.20 15.84 -0.33
CA ARG A 343 4.98 15.23 -1.42
C ARG A 343 5.75 14.01 -0.90
N LEU A 344 5.70 12.92 -1.65
CA LEU A 344 6.59 11.76 -1.49
C LEU A 344 7.83 11.98 -2.37
N ASN A 345 9.01 11.98 -1.76
CA ASN A 345 10.28 12.10 -2.47
C ASN A 345 10.94 10.73 -2.57
N CYS A 346 11.02 10.19 -3.78
CA CYS A 346 11.80 9.02 -4.12
C CYS A 346 12.85 9.47 -5.15
N SER A 347 14.10 9.62 -4.71
CA SER A 347 15.18 10.15 -5.54
C SER A 347 16.50 9.45 -5.27
N ARG A 348 17.39 9.52 -6.25
CA ARG A 348 18.79 9.10 -6.10
C ARG A 348 19.65 10.34 -5.83
N PRO A 349 20.52 10.29 -4.80
CA PRO A 349 21.43 11.40 -4.52
C PRO A 349 22.46 11.56 -5.64
N GLY A 350 22.87 12.80 -5.89
CA GLY A 350 23.85 13.21 -6.90
C GLY A 350 24.01 14.74 -6.88
N GLU A 351 24.91 15.30 -7.70
CA GLU A 351 25.07 16.77 -7.82
C GLU A 351 23.74 17.44 -8.19
N VAL A 352 23.01 16.82 -9.13
CA VAL A 352 21.60 17.09 -9.39
C VAL A 352 20.82 15.82 -9.05
N PRO A 353 19.96 15.83 -8.03
CA PRO A 353 19.20 14.64 -7.65
C PRO A 353 18.29 14.17 -8.78
N PHE A 354 18.25 12.85 -8.99
CA PHE A 354 17.37 12.23 -9.98
C PHE A 354 16.07 11.77 -9.32
N TYR A 355 14.92 12.29 -9.77
CA TYR A 355 13.62 12.09 -9.12
C TYR A 355 12.74 11.09 -9.86
N TYR A 356 12.15 10.16 -9.11
CA TYR A 356 11.10 9.25 -9.57
C TYR A 356 9.77 9.76 -9.04
N ASN A 357 9.11 10.64 -9.81
CA ASN A 357 7.92 11.34 -9.34
C ASN A 357 6.60 10.61 -9.65
N GLU A 358 6.61 9.52 -10.42
CA GLU A 358 5.41 8.81 -10.87
C GLU A 358 5.17 7.55 -10.02
N LEU A 359 4.45 7.69 -8.91
CA LEU A 359 4.04 6.56 -8.07
C LEU A 359 3.10 5.63 -8.85
N GLN A 360 3.45 4.36 -8.98
CA GLN A 360 2.67 3.33 -9.69
C GLN A 360 1.89 2.42 -8.76
N SER A 361 2.46 2.08 -7.60
CA SER A 361 1.82 1.23 -6.60
C SER A 361 2.32 1.59 -5.20
N ALA A 362 1.50 1.33 -4.19
CA ALA A 362 1.89 1.37 -2.79
C ALA A 362 1.45 0.07 -2.09
N PHE A 363 2.19 -0.33 -1.07
CA PHE A 363 1.91 -1.49 -0.24
C PHE A 363 2.22 -1.16 1.21
N HIS A 364 1.23 -1.32 2.09
CA HIS A 364 1.41 -1.15 3.53
C HIS A 364 1.74 -2.51 4.17
N LEU A 365 2.83 -2.54 4.93
CA LEU A 365 3.30 -3.67 5.72
C LEU A 365 3.09 -3.35 7.22
N PRO A 366 1.94 -3.77 7.81
CA PRO A 366 1.56 -3.38 9.16
C PRO A 366 2.54 -3.87 10.24
N GLU A 367 3.19 -5.01 10.03
CA GLU A 367 4.10 -5.63 11.00
C GLU A 367 5.35 -4.79 11.27
N GLN A 368 5.71 -3.92 10.32
CA GLN A 368 6.87 -3.04 10.39
C GLN A 368 6.48 -1.54 10.41
N ASP A 369 5.17 -1.25 10.34
CA ASP A 369 4.64 0.11 10.19
C ASP A 369 5.27 0.86 8.99
N LEU A 370 5.50 0.13 7.90
CA LEU A 370 6.16 0.61 6.69
C LEU A 370 5.21 0.63 5.49
N ILE A 371 5.37 1.64 4.64
CA ILE A 371 4.72 1.72 3.34
C ILE A 371 5.79 1.70 2.27
N TYR A 372 5.74 0.69 1.41
CA TYR A 372 6.54 0.62 0.20
C TYR A 372 5.80 1.29 -0.94
N GLY A 373 6.51 2.02 -1.79
CA GLY A 373 6.00 2.54 -3.05
C GLY A 373 6.93 2.21 -4.20
N VAL A 374 6.35 1.93 -5.38
CA VAL A 374 7.06 1.75 -6.64
C VAL A 374 6.89 3.01 -7.48
N PHE A 375 8.01 3.62 -7.88
CA PHE A 375 8.03 4.88 -8.61
C PHE A 375 8.73 4.69 -9.95
N THR A 376 8.27 5.44 -10.95
CA THR A 376 8.92 5.54 -12.26
C THR A 376 9.29 6.99 -12.57
N THR A 377 10.04 7.16 -13.65
CA THR A 377 10.26 8.44 -14.31
C THR A 377 9.03 8.85 -15.14
N ASN A 378 9.03 10.08 -15.62
CA ASN A 378 8.02 10.67 -16.51
C ASN A 378 8.16 10.25 -17.98
N VAL A 379 8.83 9.12 -18.25
CA VAL A 379 9.17 8.63 -19.61
C VAL A 379 8.26 7.48 -19.98
#